data_AF-A0A4Q5S2B3-F1
#
_entry.id   AF-A0A4Q5S2B3-F1
#
_cell.length_a   1.000
_cell.length_b   1.000
_cell.length_c   1.000
_cell.angle_alpha   90.00
_cell.angle_beta   90.00
_cell.angle_gamma   90.00
#
_symmetry.space_group_name_H-M   'P 1'
#
loop_
_entity.id
_entity.type
_entity.pdbx_description
1 polymer ?
#
loop_
_entity_poly.entity_id
_entity_poly.type
_entity_poly.pdbx_seq_one_letter_code
_entity_poly.pdbx_strand_id
1 'polypeptide(L)'
;MRVSMILRLLAVAGCAMAMTPAAQAQGLFGDALTGKKLAAAIKKADAEPLGSEKNPVRVSMPAGQRAYLSRLRCANGSRPAFERGGSTGIGPFGNILDVYGVRCAGAEEVSIYMDMYHAEAETRAVPGFTIE
;
A
#
# COMPACT_ATOMS: atom_id res chain seq x y z
N MET A 1 -52.32 0.41 59.99
CA MET A 1 -52.90 0.72 58.66
C MET A 1 -51.73 0.88 57.69
N ARG A 2 -51.69 0.05 56.63
CA ARG A 2 -50.58 -0.08 55.66
C ARG A 2 -50.64 1.05 54.63
N VAL A 3 -49.51 1.67 54.26
CA VAL A 3 -49.24 2.22 52.90
C VAL A 3 -47.71 2.30 52.71
N SER A 4 -47.09 1.28 52.11
CA SER A 4 -46.58 1.26 50.72
C SER A 4 -45.38 2.17 50.41
N MET A 5 -44.21 1.55 50.62
CA MET A 5 -42.98 1.59 49.83
C MET A 5 -43.18 2.00 48.34
N ILE A 6 -42.54 3.09 47.91
CA ILE A 6 -42.27 3.37 46.49
C ILE A 6 -40.80 3.81 46.37
N LEU A 7 -39.94 2.82 46.17
CA LEU A 7 -38.57 3.01 45.74
C LEU A 7 -38.60 3.44 44.26
N ARG A 8 -38.34 4.72 43.99
CA ARG A 8 -38.20 5.23 42.62
C ARG A 8 -36.84 4.81 42.07
N LEU A 9 -36.85 3.73 41.28
CA LEU A 9 -35.70 3.30 40.49
C LEU A 9 -35.53 4.28 39.31
N LEU A 10 -34.54 5.17 39.39
CA LEU A 10 -34.09 5.97 38.24
C LEU A 10 -33.23 5.08 37.34
N ALA A 11 -33.78 4.66 36.20
CA ALA A 11 -33.03 3.98 35.16
C ALA A 11 -32.17 5.00 34.41
N VAL A 12 -30.86 4.99 34.65
CA VAL A 12 -29.88 5.73 33.83
C VAL A 12 -29.68 4.93 32.55
N ALA A 13 -30.27 5.41 31.44
CA ALA A 13 -30.03 4.87 30.11
C ALA A 13 -28.62 5.30 29.65
N GLY A 14 -27.61 4.51 30.00
CA GLY A 14 -26.27 4.62 29.44
C GLY A 14 -26.27 4.16 27.99
N CYS A 15 -26.44 5.08 27.05
CA CYS A 15 -26.21 4.80 25.63
C CYS A 15 -24.70 4.73 25.40
N ALA A 16 -24.11 3.56 25.65
CA ALA A 16 -22.75 3.29 25.25
C ALA A 16 -22.73 3.14 23.72
N MET A 17 -22.38 4.22 23.02
CA MET A 17 -21.99 4.11 21.62
C MET A 17 -20.72 3.26 21.57
N ALA A 18 -20.88 1.98 21.24
CA ALA A 18 -19.77 1.11 20.91
C ALA A 18 -19.11 1.67 19.65
N MET A 19 -17.99 2.37 19.82
CA MET A 19 -17.08 2.65 18.71
C MET A 19 -16.57 1.30 18.21
N THR A 20 -16.98 0.87 17.02
CA THR A 20 -16.44 -0.32 16.38
C THR A 20 -15.03 -0.02 15.89
N PRO A 21 -13.96 -0.63 16.44
CA PRO A 21 -12.61 -0.46 15.93
C PRO A 21 -12.42 -1.46 14.80
N ALA A 22 -12.96 -1.18 13.62
CA ALA A 22 -12.78 -2.08 12.47
C ALA A 22 -12.62 -1.37 11.13
N ALA A 23 -13.05 -0.11 11.01
CA ALA A 23 -13.02 0.60 9.73
C ALA A 23 -11.67 1.27 9.39
N GLN A 24 -10.74 1.40 10.35
CA GLN A 24 -9.48 2.15 10.16
C GLN A 24 -8.28 1.28 9.74
N ALA A 25 -8.34 -0.05 9.91
CA ALA A 25 -7.23 -0.94 9.55
C ALA A 25 -7.28 -1.43 8.10
N GLN A 26 -8.44 -1.33 7.45
CA GLN A 26 -8.71 -1.91 6.13
C GLN A 26 -7.96 -1.23 4.97
N GLY A 27 -7.22 -0.15 5.22
CA GLY A 27 -6.41 0.52 4.19
C GLY A 27 -4.90 0.40 4.38
N LEU A 28 -4.40 0.05 5.57
CA LEU A 28 -2.95 -0.01 5.79
C LEU A 28 -2.31 -1.29 5.24
N PHE A 29 -3.05 -2.39 5.20
CA PHE A 29 -2.55 -3.73 4.89
C PHE A 29 -3.49 -4.52 3.96
N GLY A 30 -4.01 -3.89 2.90
CA GLY A 30 -4.84 -4.54 1.89
C GLY A 30 -5.69 -3.56 1.08
N ASP A 31 -5.80 -3.78 -0.23
CA ASP A 31 -6.58 -3.07 -1.27
C ASP A 31 -7.39 -1.84 -0.80
N ALA A 32 -6.73 -0.80 -0.31
CA ALA A 32 -7.40 0.36 0.30
C ALA A 32 -8.34 1.06 -0.70
N LEU A 33 -8.02 0.96 -1.99
CA LEU A 33 -8.87 1.35 -3.10
C LEU A 33 -9.12 0.16 -4.03
N THR A 34 -10.37 0.05 -4.50
CA THR A 34 -10.78 -0.96 -5.50
C THR A 34 -11.66 -0.34 -6.59
N GLY A 35 -11.85 -1.09 -7.68
CA GLY A 35 -12.77 -0.74 -8.77
C GLY A 35 -12.54 0.66 -9.35
N LYS A 36 -13.61 1.44 -9.49
CA LYS A 36 -13.55 2.79 -10.11
C LYS A 36 -12.62 3.75 -9.35
N LYS A 37 -12.52 3.64 -8.03
CA LYS A 37 -11.65 4.51 -7.22
C LYS A 37 -10.18 4.18 -7.48
N LEU A 38 -9.85 2.89 -7.52
CA LEU A 38 -8.51 2.44 -7.88
C LEU A 38 -8.14 2.91 -9.29
N ALA A 39 -9.01 2.69 -10.29
CA ALA A 39 -8.76 3.13 -11.65
C ALA A 39 -8.52 4.65 -11.76
N ALA A 40 -9.26 5.47 -11.02
CA ALA A 40 -9.04 6.92 -10.99
C ALA A 40 -7.70 7.29 -10.33
N ALA A 41 -7.34 6.62 -9.23
CA ALA A 41 -6.05 6.84 -8.57
C ALA A 41 -4.88 6.43 -9.47
N ILE A 42 -5.01 5.31 -10.18
CA ILE A 42 -4.04 4.85 -11.19
C ILE A 42 -3.85 5.91 -12.28
N LYS A 43 -4.94 6.40 -12.87
CA LYS A 43 -4.87 7.44 -13.90
C LYS A 43 -4.16 8.70 -13.41
N LYS A 44 -4.36 9.07 -12.14
CA LYS A 44 -3.67 10.20 -11.51
C LYS A 44 -2.18 9.90 -11.31
N ALA A 45 -1.85 8.71 -10.83
CA ALA A 45 -0.48 8.27 -10.58
C ALA A 45 0.35 8.17 -11.87
N ASP A 46 -0.24 7.76 -13.00
CA ASP A 46 0.45 7.65 -14.29
C ASP A 46 1.00 8.99 -14.84
N ALA A 47 0.66 10.13 -14.23
CA ALA A 47 1.28 11.42 -14.52
C ALA A 47 2.68 11.58 -13.89
N GLU A 48 3.08 10.67 -13.00
CA GLU A 48 4.36 10.68 -12.28
C GLU A 48 5.21 9.47 -12.72
N PRO A 49 6.55 9.52 -12.60
CA PRO A 49 7.41 8.42 -13.03
C PRO A 49 7.09 7.11 -12.28
N LEU A 50 6.92 6.01 -13.02
CA LEU A 50 6.69 4.69 -12.43
C LEU A 50 7.86 4.30 -11.51
N GLY A 51 7.54 3.77 -10.33
CA GLY A 51 8.51 3.43 -9.29
C GLY A 51 8.83 4.59 -8.34
N SER A 52 8.26 5.78 -8.55
CA SER A 52 8.32 6.87 -7.57
C SER A 52 7.31 6.66 -6.44
N GLU A 53 7.46 7.40 -5.34
CA GLU A 53 6.50 7.38 -4.22
C GLU A 53 5.05 7.72 -4.67
N LYS A 54 4.92 8.58 -5.69
CA LYS A 54 3.61 9.01 -6.23
C LYS A 54 3.05 8.10 -7.32
N ASN A 55 3.86 7.20 -7.86
CA ASN A 55 3.43 6.18 -8.81
C ASN A 55 4.19 4.88 -8.52
N PRO A 56 3.92 4.25 -7.37
CA PRO A 56 4.66 3.08 -6.94
C PRO A 56 4.35 1.89 -7.85
N VAL A 57 5.30 0.98 -7.97
CA VAL A 57 5.08 -0.28 -8.67
C VAL A 57 4.03 -1.08 -7.91
N ARG A 58 2.92 -1.36 -8.58
CA ARG A 58 1.85 -2.23 -8.04
C ARG A 58 2.27 -3.68 -8.16
N VAL A 59 2.29 -4.40 -7.06
CA VAL A 59 2.62 -5.83 -7.02
C VAL A 59 1.72 -6.55 -6.01
N SER A 60 1.69 -7.88 -6.11
CA SER A 60 0.95 -8.71 -5.18
C SER A 60 1.87 -9.31 -4.12
N MET A 61 1.74 -8.84 -2.88
CA MET A 61 2.44 -9.33 -1.69
C MET A 61 3.97 -9.17 -1.77
N PRO A 62 4.73 -9.47 -0.69
CA PRO A 62 6.19 -9.37 -0.71
C PRO A 62 6.86 -10.23 -1.80
N ALA A 63 6.25 -11.36 -2.17
CA ALA A 63 6.74 -12.20 -3.26
C ALA A 63 6.67 -11.47 -4.61
N GLY A 64 5.59 -10.71 -4.87
CA GLY A 64 5.43 -9.93 -6.09
C GLY A 64 6.48 -8.81 -6.23
N GLN A 65 6.90 -8.20 -5.13
CA GLN A 65 8.00 -7.22 -5.15
C GLN A 65 9.29 -7.85 -5.69
N ARG A 66 9.69 -8.99 -5.11
CA ARG A 66 10.90 -9.71 -5.53
C ARG A 66 10.76 -10.20 -6.98
N ALA A 67 9.58 -10.67 -7.37
CA ALA A 67 9.31 -11.13 -8.73
C ALA A 67 9.49 -9.99 -9.75
N TYR A 68 8.91 -8.81 -9.49
CA TYR A 68 9.09 -7.63 -10.34
C TYR A 68 10.56 -7.23 -10.47
N LEU A 69 11.26 -7.07 -9.34
CA LEU A 69 12.69 -6.69 -9.33
C LEU A 69 13.57 -7.72 -10.06
N SER A 70 13.23 -9.01 -9.99
CA SER A 70 13.96 -10.08 -10.66
C SER A 70 13.87 -10.01 -12.20
N ARG A 71 12.81 -9.38 -12.72
CA ARG A 71 12.59 -9.19 -14.16
C ARG A 71 13.30 -7.96 -14.69
N LEU A 72 13.66 -7.01 -13.83
CA LEU A 72 14.37 -5.81 -14.25
C LEU A 72 15.70 -6.15 -14.93
N ARG A 73 16.03 -5.35 -15.94
CA ARG A 73 17.29 -5.41 -16.67
C ARG A 73 17.89 -4.02 -16.82
N CYS A 74 19.18 -3.94 -16.58
CA CYS A 74 20.00 -2.78 -16.85
C CYS A 74 20.13 -2.55 -18.36
N ALA A 75 20.63 -1.38 -18.79
CA ALA A 75 20.80 -1.06 -20.20
C ALA A 75 21.64 -2.09 -20.99
N ASN A 76 22.56 -2.79 -20.33
CA ASN A 76 23.38 -3.86 -20.91
C ASN A 76 22.75 -5.26 -20.83
N GLY A 77 21.49 -5.39 -20.42
CA GLY A 77 20.79 -6.66 -20.28
C GLY A 77 21.17 -7.48 -19.04
N SER A 78 22.02 -6.97 -18.15
CA SER A 78 22.32 -7.64 -16.88
C SER A 78 21.23 -7.40 -15.82
N ARG A 79 21.19 -8.26 -14.79
CA ARG A 79 20.28 -8.09 -13.65
C ARG A 79 20.85 -7.05 -12.69
N PRO A 80 20.06 -6.08 -12.21
CA PRO A 80 20.49 -5.20 -11.13
C PRO A 80 20.58 -5.97 -9.81
N ALA A 81 21.43 -5.49 -8.90
CA ALA A 81 21.34 -5.84 -7.48
C ALA A 81 20.21 -5.03 -6.83
N PHE A 82 19.55 -5.59 -5.82
CA PHE A 82 18.52 -4.86 -5.07
C PHE A 82 18.49 -5.26 -3.60
N GLU A 83 18.22 -4.29 -2.74
CA GLU A 83 18.07 -4.45 -1.29
C GLU A 83 16.82 -3.72 -0.81
N ARG A 84 16.12 -4.30 0.17
CA ARG A 84 14.92 -3.69 0.75
C ARG A 84 15.34 -2.63 1.76
N GLY A 85 14.95 -1.37 1.54
CA GLY A 85 15.19 -0.26 2.45
C GLY A 85 14.19 -0.15 3.60
N GLY A 86 13.04 -0.84 3.52
CA GLY A 86 12.02 -0.84 4.56
C GLY A 86 10.65 -0.40 4.05
N SER A 87 9.71 -0.25 4.98
CA SER A 87 8.43 0.38 4.72
C SER A 87 8.52 1.88 4.98
N THR A 88 7.85 2.67 4.16
CA THR A 88 7.86 4.14 4.25
C THR A 88 6.50 4.64 4.75
N GLY A 89 5.77 5.38 3.93
CA GLY A 89 4.47 5.98 4.25
C GLY A 89 3.32 5.41 3.43
N ILE A 90 2.16 6.03 3.59
CA ILE A 90 0.96 5.70 2.82
C ILE A 90 1.08 6.30 1.42
N GLY A 91 0.96 5.45 0.40
CA GLY A 91 1.04 5.84 -1.00
C GLY A 91 -0.27 6.34 -1.61
N PRO A 92 -0.27 6.65 -2.92
CA PRO A 92 -1.41 7.22 -3.62
C PRO A 92 -2.62 6.29 -3.72
N PHE A 93 -2.42 4.99 -3.49
CA PHE A 93 -3.46 3.98 -3.51
C PHE A 93 -4.02 3.67 -2.12
N GLY A 94 -3.56 4.38 -1.09
CA GLY A 94 -4.05 4.26 0.29
C GLY A 94 -3.34 3.19 1.12
N ASN A 95 -2.44 2.40 0.54
CA ASN A 95 -1.67 1.37 1.22
C ASN A 95 -0.28 1.85 1.63
N ILE A 96 0.36 1.14 2.58
CA ILE A 96 1.76 1.38 2.92
C ILE A 96 2.70 0.97 1.78
N LEU A 97 3.70 1.80 1.51
CA LEU A 97 4.72 1.53 0.51
C LEU A 97 5.95 0.88 1.14
N ASP A 98 6.64 0.10 0.33
CA ASP A 98 8.03 -0.29 0.57
C ASP A 98 8.96 0.42 -0.41
N VAL A 99 10.21 0.61 0.00
CA VAL A 99 11.27 1.12 -0.86
C VAL A 99 12.38 0.09 -1.02
N TYR A 100 12.90 -0.02 -2.23
CA TYR A 100 14.07 -0.82 -2.57
C TYR A 100 15.16 0.08 -3.17
N GLY A 101 16.40 -0.11 -2.73
CA GLY A 101 17.57 0.37 -3.44
C GLY A 101 17.90 -0.61 -4.56
N VAL A 102 18.01 -0.12 -5.80
CA VAL A 102 18.26 -0.94 -6.99
C VAL A 102 19.44 -0.36 -7.75
N ARG A 103 20.45 -1.19 -8.04
CA ARG A 103 21.71 -0.73 -8.61
C ARG A 103 22.18 -1.62 -9.76
N CYS A 104 22.43 -0.99 -10.90
CA CYS A 104 23.16 -1.58 -12.01
C CYS A 104 24.67 -1.48 -11.77
N ALA A 105 25.46 -2.42 -12.31
CA ALA A 105 26.91 -2.39 -12.17
C ALA A 105 27.50 -1.09 -12.75
N GLY A 106 28.25 -0.36 -11.93
CA GLY A 106 28.87 0.93 -12.31
C GLY A 106 27.90 2.11 -12.42
N ALA A 107 26.66 1.95 -11.98
CA ALA A 107 25.67 3.04 -11.90
C ALA A 107 25.35 3.39 -10.44
N GLU A 108 24.84 4.59 -10.24
CA GLU A 108 24.26 5.01 -8.96
C GLU A 108 23.05 4.15 -8.59
N GLU A 109 22.82 4.01 -7.29
CA GLU A 109 21.62 3.36 -6.79
C GLU A 109 20.39 4.25 -7.03
N VAL A 110 19.28 3.64 -7.43
CA VAL A 110 17.98 4.29 -7.53
C VAL A 110 16.98 3.67 -6.56
N SER A 111 16.11 4.51 -6.00
CA SER A 111 15.01 4.04 -5.16
C SER A 111 13.80 3.66 -6.02
N ILE A 112 13.25 2.47 -5.79
CA ILE A 112 11.98 2.02 -6.36
C ILE A 112 10.98 1.82 -5.22
N TYR A 113 9.88 2.57 -5.27
CA TYR A 113 8.75 2.44 -4.36
C TYR A 113 7.75 1.42 -4.91
N MET A 114 7.26 0.55 -4.04
CA MET A 114 6.38 -0.55 -4.41
C MET A 114 5.20 -0.63 -3.44
N ASP A 115 4.00 -0.77 -3.99
CA ASP A 115 2.78 -1.06 -3.23
C ASP A 115 2.44 -2.54 -3.43
N MET A 116 2.55 -3.31 -2.36
CA MET A 116 2.34 -4.76 -2.39
C MET A 116 0.89 -5.20 -2.23
N TYR A 117 -0.05 -4.26 -2.07
CA TYR A 117 -1.46 -4.55 -1.82
C TYR A 117 -2.27 -4.27 -3.07
N HIS A 118 -1.89 -4.93 -4.17
CA HIS A 118 -2.62 -4.95 -5.43
C HIS A 118 -2.76 -6.38 -5.95
N ALA A 119 -3.95 -6.72 -6.42
CA ALA A 119 -4.19 -8.02 -7.08
C ALA A 119 -3.48 -8.11 -8.44
N GLU A 120 -3.47 -7.01 -9.21
CA GLU A 120 -2.82 -6.93 -10.52
C GLU A 120 -1.39 -6.42 -10.39
N ALA A 121 -0.44 -7.14 -10.99
CA ALA A 121 0.96 -6.78 -11.00
C ALA A 121 1.33 -5.88 -12.18
N GLU A 122 2.18 -4.89 -11.93
CA GLU A 122 2.75 -4.02 -12.95
C GLU A 122 3.62 -4.82 -13.95
N THR A 123 3.44 -4.52 -15.23
CA THR A 123 4.13 -5.19 -16.33
C THR A 123 5.15 -4.29 -17.02
N ARG A 124 5.06 -2.97 -16.81
CA ARG A 124 5.99 -1.97 -17.35
C ARG A 124 7.26 -1.88 -16.49
N ALA A 125 8.38 -1.61 -17.14
CA ALA A 125 9.63 -1.30 -16.46
C ALA A 125 9.58 0.12 -15.88
N VAL A 126 10.19 0.32 -14.71
CA VAL A 126 10.52 1.66 -14.21
C VAL A 126 11.51 2.36 -15.17
N PRO A 127 11.53 3.71 -15.22
CA PRO A 127 12.47 4.44 -16.07
C PRO A 127 13.93 4.02 -15.83
N GLY A 128 14.70 3.86 -16.91
CA GLY A 128 16.10 3.43 -16.85
C GLY A 128 16.32 1.91 -16.87
N PHE A 129 15.24 1.11 -16.83
CA PHE A 129 15.30 -0.35 -16.89
C PHE A 129 14.44 -0.90 -18.04
N THR A 130 14.65 -2.17 -18.37
CA THR A 130 13.72 -2.99 -19.14
C THR A 130 13.24 -4.18 -18.31
N ILE A 131 12.25 -4.93 -18.80
CA ILE A 131 11.69 -6.12 -18.14
C ILE A 131 11.73 -7.31 -19.11
N GLU A 132 12.02 -8.49 -18.58
CA GLU A 132 11.82 -9.81 -19.24
C GLU A 132 10.64 -10.61 -18.66
#